data_AF-A0A453DR04-F1
#
_entry.id   AF-A0A453DR04-F1
#
_cell.length_a   1.000
_cell.length_b   1.000
_cell.length_c   1.000
_cell.angle_alpha   90.00
_cell.angle_beta   90.00
_cell.angle_gamma   90.00
#
_symmetry.space_group_name_H-M   'P 1'
#
loop_
_entity.id
_entity.type
_entity.pdbx_description
1 polymer ?
#
loop_
_entity_poly.entity_id
_entity_poly.type
_entity_poly.pdbx_seq_one_letter_code
_entity_poly.pdbx_strand_id
1 'polypeptide(L)'
;HSSQLPTPKSENQKQENSAMARPLFLLALLATALAATSTLGRRGGLLGGWSPVPDVNDAHVQELGGWAVAQHASLANDGLLFRRVTRGEQQVVSGMNYRLLVVAADGSGKSVIYLAQIYEHWSGTRKLTSFKPAAGG
;
A
#
# COMPACT_ATOMS: atom_id res chain seq x y z
N HIS A 1 42.86 13.11 -51.46
CA HIS A 1 42.00 12.59 -50.37
C HIS A 1 42.12 13.60 -49.21
N SER A 2 41.50 14.78 -49.20
CA SER A 2 40.06 15.09 -49.31
C SER A 2 39.27 14.09 -48.46
N SER A 3 38.64 14.41 -47.33
CA SER A 3 38.23 15.70 -46.77
C SER A 3 37.94 15.53 -45.28
N GLN A 4 38.17 16.56 -44.48
CA GLN A 4 37.54 16.70 -43.17
C GLN A 4 36.84 18.06 -43.11
N LEU A 5 35.51 18.03 -43.07
CA LEU A 5 34.55 18.95 -42.41
C LEU A 5 33.13 18.60 -42.94
N PRO A 6 32.02 18.96 -42.28
CA PRO A 6 31.85 19.54 -40.95
C PRO A 6 30.80 18.80 -40.09
N THR A 7 30.80 19.04 -38.78
CA THR A 7 29.53 19.21 -38.04
C THR A 7 29.19 20.70 -38.11
N PRO A 8 27.95 21.13 -38.41
CA PRO A 8 27.04 21.35 -37.28
C PRO A 8 25.50 21.35 -37.57
N LYS A 9 24.78 21.18 -36.45
CA LYS A 9 23.56 21.88 -35.97
C LYS A 9 22.16 21.60 -36.54
N SER A 10 21.26 21.56 -35.55
CA SER A 10 19.87 22.06 -35.53
C SER A 10 18.88 21.23 -36.35
N GLU A 11 17.64 20.98 -35.94
CA GLU A 11 16.85 21.37 -34.80
C GLU A 11 15.47 20.74 -35.05
N ASN A 12 14.93 20.08 -34.03
CA ASN A 12 13.49 19.96 -33.75
C ASN A 12 12.58 19.02 -34.57
N GLN A 13 11.57 18.54 -33.81
CA GLN A 13 10.29 17.96 -34.24
C GLN A 13 10.34 16.51 -34.75
N LYS A 14 10.04 15.54 -33.87
CA LYS A 14 8.65 15.13 -33.62
C LYS A 14 8.65 13.91 -32.70
N GLN A 15 8.19 14.12 -31.47
CA GLN A 15 7.55 13.06 -30.71
C GLN A 15 6.37 12.55 -31.55
N GLU A 16 6.52 11.39 -32.18
CA GLU A 16 5.38 10.67 -32.74
C GLU A 16 5.32 9.29 -32.11
N ASN A 17 4.56 9.27 -31.02
CA ASN A 17 3.96 8.14 -30.33
C ASN A 17 3.70 6.95 -31.26
N SER A 18 4.61 5.97 -31.29
CA SER A 18 4.35 4.65 -31.86
C SER A 18 4.38 3.61 -30.76
N ALA A 19 3.17 3.37 -30.26
CA ALA A 19 2.66 2.16 -29.64
C ALA A 19 3.68 1.02 -29.48
N MET A 20 4.19 0.85 -28.26
CA MET A 20 4.73 -0.44 -27.83
C MET A 20 3.76 -1.04 -26.82
N ALA A 21 2.91 -1.89 -27.39
CA ALA A 21 2.13 -2.96 -26.80
C ALA A 21 2.12 -2.99 -25.27
N ARG A 22 1.05 -2.42 -24.70
CA ARG A 22 0.56 -2.80 -23.37
C ARG A 22 0.22 -4.30 -23.44
N PRO A 23 0.88 -5.19 -22.68
CA PRO A 23 0.49 -6.59 -22.67
C PRO A 23 -0.86 -6.69 -21.98
N LEU A 24 -1.91 -6.73 -22.80
CA LEU A 24 -3.23 -7.23 -22.44
C LEU A 24 -3.02 -8.67 -21.96
N PHE A 25 -3.08 -8.88 -20.64
CA PHE A 25 -3.24 -10.21 -20.06
C PHE A 25 -4.54 -10.80 -20.61
N LEU A 26 -4.43 -11.61 -21.66
CA LEU A 26 -5.54 -12.31 -22.28
C LEU A 26 -6.05 -13.37 -21.29
N LEU A 27 -7.26 -13.13 -20.79
CA LEU A 27 -8.11 -14.04 -20.04
C LEU A 27 -8.24 -15.38 -20.81
N ALA A 28 -7.67 -16.45 -20.29
CA ALA A 28 -8.04 -17.80 -20.69
C ALA A 28 -9.26 -18.24 -19.87
N LEU A 29 -10.46 -17.98 -20.38
CA LEU A 29 -11.72 -18.51 -19.84
C LEU A 29 -12.20 -19.65 -20.72
N LEU A 30 -11.92 -20.88 -20.30
CA LEU A 30 -12.61 -22.07 -20.78
C LEU A 30 -12.83 -23.03 -19.63
N ALA A 31 -14.06 -23.05 -19.10
CA ALA A 31 -14.61 -24.21 -18.41
C ALA A 31 -16.13 -24.17 -18.59
N THR A 32 -16.63 -25.20 -19.27
CA THR A 32 -18.02 -25.46 -19.60
C THR A 32 -18.89 -25.62 -18.36
N ALA A 33 -20.08 -25.03 -18.38
CA ALA A 33 -21.06 -25.12 -17.31
C ALA A 33 -21.84 -26.44 -17.40
N LEU A 34 -21.85 -27.22 -16.31
CA LEU A 34 -22.94 -28.15 -16.01
C LEU A 34 -23.18 -28.19 -14.49
N ALA A 35 -24.45 -28.10 -14.12
CA ALA A 35 -24.98 -27.65 -12.83
C ALA A 35 -24.78 -28.59 -11.64
N ALA A 36 -24.66 -28.02 -10.43
CA ALA A 36 -25.42 -28.40 -9.23
C ALA A 36 -25.05 -27.52 -8.02
N THR A 37 -26.02 -27.29 -7.15
CA THR A 37 -26.09 -26.33 -6.05
C THR A 37 -25.24 -26.69 -4.82
N SER A 38 -24.51 -25.70 -4.28
CA SER A 38 -24.46 -25.44 -2.82
C SER A 38 -23.79 -24.08 -2.55
N THR A 39 -24.50 -23.18 -1.90
CA THR A 39 -24.04 -21.85 -1.47
C THR A 39 -23.00 -21.97 -0.36
N LEU A 40 -21.71 -21.98 -0.71
CA LEU A 40 -20.67 -21.48 0.21
C LEU A 40 -20.15 -20.17 -0.37
N GLY A 41 -20.36 -19.09 0.37
CA GLY A 41 -19.97 -17.73 0.00
C GLY A 41 -18.48 -17.63 -0.31
N ARG A 42 -18.13 -17.75 -1.59
CA ARG A 42 -16.82 -17.38 -2.09
C ARG A 42 -16.76 -15.86 -2.05
N ARG A 43 -16.32 -15.28 -0.92
CA ARG A 43 -15.83 -13.90 -0.87
C ARG A 43 -14.53 -13.85 -1.66
N GLY A 44 -14.65 -13.84 -2.99
CA GLY A 44 -13.58 -13.36 -3.85
C GLY A 44 -13.41 -11.89 -3.53
N GLY A 45 -12.39 -11.54 -2.73
CA GLY A 45 -12.01 -10.15 -2.53
C GLY A 45 -11.79 -9.52 -3.90
N LEU A 46 -12.48 -8.42 -4.19
CA LEU A 46 -12.18 -7.62 -5.38
C LEU A 46 -10.70 -7.24 -5.31
N LEU A 47 -9.89 -7.83 -6.18
CA LEU A 47 -8.47 -7.53 -6.29
C LEU A 47 -8.36 -6.04 -6.68
N GLY A 48 -8.10 -5.19 -5.68
CA GLY A 48 -8.01 -3.74 -5.81
C GLY A 48 -8.80 -2.93 -4.76
N GLY A 49 -9.71 -3.55 -4.01
CA GLY A 49 -10.44 -2.89 -2.91
C GLY A 49 -9.72 -2.98 -1.56
N TRP A 50 -10.15 -2.16 -0.59
CA TRP A 50 -9.81 -2.38 0.80
C TRP A 50 -10.42 -3.70 1.27
N SER A 51 -9.64 -4.48 2.00
CA SER A 51 -10.05 -5.76 2.59
C SER A 51 -9.56 -5.82 4.03
N PRO A 52 -10.25 -6.53 4.93
CA PRO A 52 -9.76 -6.71 6.29
C PRO A 52 -8.39 -7.39 6.31
N VAL A 53 -7.52 -6.97 7.23
CA VAL A 53 -6.32 -7.73 7.57
C VAL A 53 -6.75 -9.06 8.21
N PRO A 54 -6.33 -10.23 7.68
CA PRO A 54 -6.82 -11.52 8.16
C PRO A 54 -6.39 -11.85 9.60
N ASP A 55 -5.14 -11.56 9.94
CA ASP A 55 -4.59 -11.71 11.29
C ASP A 55 -3.88 -10.42 11.70
N VAL A 56 -4.45 -9.73 12.66
CA VAL A 56 -3.86 -8.49 13.20
C VAL A 56 -2.70 -8.77 14.15
N ASN A 57 -2.56 -10.00 14.65
CA ASN A 57 -1.44 -10.42 15.48
C ASN A 57 -0.25 -10.93 14.66
N ASP A 58 -0.38 -10.98 13.33
CA ASP A 58 0.73 -11.23 12.44
C ASP A 58 1.90 -10.29 12.77
N ALA A 59 3.11 -10.85 12.85
CA ALA A 59 4.29 -10.13 13.30
C ALA A 59 4.58 -8.90 12.41
N HIS A 60 4.35 -9.00 11.11
CA HIS A 60 4.51 -7.88 10.17
C HIS A 60 3.50 -6.78 10.44
N VAL A 61 2.24 -7.14 10.71
CA VAL A 61 1.19 -6.15 11.02
C VAL A 61 1.49 -5.42 12.32
N GLN A 62 1.92 -6.13 13.36
CA GLN A 62 2.33 -5.51 14.63
C GLN A 62 3.57 -4.63 14.45
N GLU A 63 4.54 -5.07 13.66
CA GLU A 63 5.74 -4.30 13.35
C GLU A 63 5.40 -3.01 12.59
N LEU A 64 4.52 -3.06 11.58
CA LEU A 64 4.01 -1.88 10.89
C LEU A 64 3.30 -0.90 11.84
N GLY A 65 2.52 -1.42 12.78
CA GLY A 65 1.88 -0.61 13.82
C GLY A 65 2.90 0.10 14.72
N GLY A 66 3.93 -0.62 15.16
CA GLY A 66 5.03 -0.07 15.96
C GLY A 66 5.84 0.98 15.21
N TRP A 67 6.19 0.68 13.96
CA TRP A 67 6.88 1.60 13.07
C TRP A 67 6.09 2.91 12.87
N ALA A 68 4.77 2.83 12.66
CA ALA A 68 3.93 3.99 12.46
C ALA A 68 3.88 4.91 13.70
N VAL A 69 3.75 4.34 14.91
CA VAL A 69 3.76 5.11 16.15
C VAL A 69 5.14 5.74 16.37
N ALA A 70 6.23 5.00 16.18
CA ALA A 70 7.58 5.53 16.34
C ALA A 70 7.88 6.67 15.35
N GLN A 71 7.46 6.53 14.10
CA GLN A 71 7.61 7.56 13.07
C GLN A 71 6.81 8.82 13.42
N HIS A 72 5.57 8.67 13.91
CA HIS A 72 4.78 9.81 14.38
C HIS A 72 5.42 10.48 15.60
N ALA A 73 5.77 9.71 16.62
CA ALA A 73 6.35 10.21 17.86
C ALA A 73 7.64 10.99 17.61
N SER A 74 8.47 10.53 16.67
CA SER A 74 9.67 11.26 16.25
C SER A 74 9.36 12.58 15.53
N LEU A 75 8.30 12.64 14.70
CA LEU A 75 7.95 13.84 13.93
C LEU A 75 7.19 14.87 14.77
N ALA A 76 6.31 14.41 15.65
CA ALA A 76 5.49 15.25 16.52
C ALA A 76 6.18 15.59 17.85
N ASN A 77 7.25 14.86 18.20
CA ASN A 77 7.96 14.97 19.47
C ASN A 77 7.03 14.81 20.69
N ASP A 78 6.08 13.87 20.60
CA ASP A 78 5.05 13.65 21.63
C ASP A 78 5.30 12.42 22.53
N GLY A 79 6.31 11.61 22.20
CA GLY A 79 6.72 10.46 23.00
C GLY A 79 5.71 9.31 23.04
N LEU A 80 4.78 9.22 22.08
CA LEU A 80 3.83 8.11 22.03
C LEU A 80 4.55 6.75 21.90
N LEU A 81 4.07 5.78 22.69
CA LEU A 81 4.59 4.42 22.76
C LEU A 81 3.58 3.43 22.19
N PHE A 82 4.01 2.61 21.23
CA PHE A 82 3.18 1.56 20.66
C PHE A 82 2.81 0.50 21.69
N ARG A 83 1.56 0.03 21.66
CA ARG A 83 1.09 -1.10 22.48
C ARG A 83 0.72 -2.30 21.62
N ARG A 84 -0.16 -2.12 20.64
CA ARG A 84 -0.62 -3.17 19.72
C ARG A 84 -1.47 -2.61 18.59
N VAL A 85 -1.58 -3.37 17.50
CA VAL A 85 -2.67 -3.22 16.52
C VAL A 85 -3.93 -3.91 17.04
N THR A 86 -5.09 -3.27 16.88
CA THR A 86 -6.40 -3.82 17.28
C THR A 86 -7.22 -4.32 16.10
N ARG A 87 -7.14 -3.63 14.96
CA ARG A 87 -7.88 -3.88 13.71
C ARG A 87 -7.07 -3.33 12.55
N GLY A 88 -7.30 -3.84 11.36
CA GLY A 88 -6.70 -3.27 10.17
C GLY A 88 -7.45 -3.59 8.88
N GLU A 89 -7.27 -2.74 7.89
CA GLU A 89 -7.59 -3.00 6.49
C GLU A 89 -6.32 -2.92 5.65
N GLN A 90 -6.28 -3.67 4.56
CA GLN A 90 -5.20 -3.68 3.59
C GLN A 90 -5.75 -3.56 2.17
N GLN A 91 -4.95 -2.97 1.29
CA GLN A 91 -5.27 -2.83 -0.13
C GLN A 91 -4.00 -3.03 -0.96
N VAL A 92 -4.09 -3.90 -1.97
CA VAL A 92 -3.03 -4.11 -2.96
C VAL A 92 -3.04 -2.95 -3.97
N VAL A 93 -1.87 -2.35 -4.18
CA VAL A 93 -1.59 -1.32 -5.20
C VAL A 93 -0.24 -1.67 -5.88
N SER A 94 0.52 -0.69 -6.38
CA SER A 94 1.95 -0.88 -6.68
C SER A 94 2.78 -0.98 -5.38
N GLY A 95 2.46 -1.97 -4.55
CA GLY A 95 2.82 -2.07 -3.13
C GLY A 95 1.59 -2.44 -2.28
N MET A 96 1.64 -2.11 -0.99
CA MET A 96 0.56 -2.35 -0.03
C MET A 96 0.19 -1.05 0.67
N ASN A 97 -1.10 -0.76 0.76
CA ASN A 97 -1.62 0.22 1.70
C ASN A 97 -2.21 -0.51 2.91
N TYR A 98 -1.99 0.04 4.10
CA TYR A 98 -2.59 -0.41 5.35
C TYR A 98 -3.32 0.74 6.05
N ARG A 99 -4.45 0.42 6.69
CA ARG A 99 -5.18 1.26 7.65
C ARG A 99 -5.23 0.50 8.96
N LEU A 100 -4.40 0.87 9.92
CA LEU A 100 -4.28 0.16 11.20
C LEU A 100 -4.87 1.00 12.32
N LEU A 101 -5.74 0.40 13.15
CA LEU A 101 -6.12 0.97 14.43
C LEU A 101 -5.11 0.53 15.49
N VAL A 102 -4.23 1.45 15.90
CA VAL A 102 -3.16 1.20 16.85
C VAL A 102 -3.50 1.78 18.21
N VAL A 103 -3.23 1.02 19.27
CA VAL A 103 -3.23 1.56 20.63
C VAL A 103 -1.85 2.12 20.89
N ALA A 104 -1.77 3.40 21.24
CA ALA A 104 -0.55 4.05 21.68
C ALA A 104 -0.79 4.69 23.06
N ALA A 105 0.25 4.73 23.89
CA ALA A 105 0.20 5.35 25.20
C ALA A 105 1.15 6.55 25.27
N ASP A 106 0.74 7.60 25.97
CA ASP A 106 1.63 8.71 26.32
C ASP A 106 2.56 8.35 27.48
N GLY A 107 3.43 9.29 27.86
CA GLY A 107 4.37 9.12 28.98
C GLY A 107 3.71 8.91 30.36
N SER A 108 2.42 9.22 30.51
CA SER A 108 1.64 8.92 31.72
C SER A 108 1.04 7.51 31.72
N GLY A 109 1.15 6.78 30.61
CA GLY A 109 0.56 5.46 30.41
C GLY A 109 -0.89 5.49 29.91
N LYS A 110 -1.48 6.69 29.75
CA LYS A 110 -2.84 6.82 29.19
C LYS A 110 -2.82 6.38 27.73
N SER A 111 -3.70 5.45 27.40
CA SER A 111 -3.79 4.87 26.06
C SER A 111 -4.92 5.48 25.24
N VAL A 112 -4.64 5.75 23.95
CA VAL A 112 -5.58 6.24 22.95
C VAL A 112 -5.45 5.39 21.69
N ILE A 113 -6.56 5.25 20.95
CA ILE A 113 -6.57 4.56 19.65
C ILE A 113 -6.33 5.58 18.54
N TYR A 114 -5.39 5.27 17.66
CA TYR A 114 -5.07 6.07 16.48
C TYR A 114 -5.32 5.26 15.21
N LEU A 115 -5.76 5.93 14.15
CA LEU A 115 -5.77 5.40 12.80
C LEU A 115 -4.45 5.78 12.10
N ALA A 116 -3.60 4.79 11.87
CA ALA A 116 -2.38 4.91 11.09
C ALA A 116 -2.64 4.44 9.65
N GLN A 117 -2.29 5.28 8.67
CA GLN A 117 -2.28 4.92 7.25
C GLN A 117 -0.84 4.80 6.77
N ILE A 118 -0.51 3.64 6.20
CA ILE A 118 0.85 3.28 5.83
C ILE A 118 0.84 2.83 4.37
N TYR A 119 1.82 3.27 3.61
CA TYR A 119 2.17 2.68 2.32
C TYR A 119 3.50 1.94 2.47
N GLU A 120 3.56 0.69 1.98
CA GLU A 120 4.75 -0.14 1.93
C GLU A 120 5.01 -0.62 0.49
N HIS A 121 6.18 -0.31 -0.04
CA HIS A 121 6.65 -0.79 -1.34
C HIS A 121 7.33 -2.15 -1.18
N TRP A 122 7.31 -2.97 -2.22
CA TRP A 122 7.94 -4.32 -2.21
C TRP A 122 9.45 -4.29 -1.97
N SER A 123 10.12 -3.14 -2.19
CA SER A 123 11.53 -2.94 -1.86
C SER A 123 11.81 -2.67 -0.38
N GLY A 124 10.78 -2.69 0.48
CA GLY A 124 10.88 -2.37 1.91
C GLY A 124 10.77 -0.89 2.26
N THR A 125 10.60 0.00 1.27
CA THR A 125 10.38 1.43 1.54
C THR A 125 8.98 1.66 2.10
N ARG A 126 8.89 2.40 3.21
CA ARG A 126 7.62 2.71 3.89
C ARG A 126 7.37 4.20 3.99
N LYS A 127 6.08 4.59 4.01
CA LYS A 127 5.62 5.97 4.21
C LYS A 127 4.41 5.98 5.14
N LEU A 128 4.46 6.82 6.17
CA LEU A 128 3.33 7.10 7.05
C LEU A 128 2.53 8.22 6.40
N THR A 129 1.42 7.88 5.76
CA THR A 129 0.62 8.83 4.98
C THR A 129 -0.38 9.59 5.83
N SER A 130 -0.78 9.03 6.98
CA SER A 130 -1.63 9.70 7.95
C SER A 130 -1.50 9.05 9.33
N PHE A 131 -1.58 9.84 10.39
CA PHE A 131 -1.69 9.36 11.76
C PHE A 131 -2.61 10.32 12.53
N LYS A 132 -3.76 9.84 13.00
CA LYS A 132 -4.76 10.67 13.68
C LYS A 132 -5.51 9.88 14.75
N PRO A 133 -6.03 10.52 15.81
CA PRO A 133 -6.93 9.86 16.74
C PRO A 133 -8.09 9.18 15.99
N ALA A 134 -8.44 7.96 16.37
CA ALA A 134 -9.62 7.29 15.84
C ALA A 134 -10.87 7.97 16.44
N ALA A 135 -11.89 8.23 15.61
CA ALA A 135 -13.15 8.77 16.11
C ALA A 135 -13.85 7.70 16.97
N GLY A 136 -14.00 7.97 18.27
CA GLY A 136 -14.74 7.12 19.22
C GLY A 136 -13.88 6.30 20.18
N GLY A 137 -12.95 6.96 20.89
CA GLY A 137 -12.33 6.42 22.11
C GLY A 137 -13.08 6.86 23.37
#